data_AF-U2E6L3-F1
#
_entry.id   AF-U2E6L3-F1
#
_cell.length_a   1.000
_cell.length_b   1.000
_cell.length_c   1.000
_cell.angle_alpha   90.00
_cell.angle_beta   90.00
_cell.angle_gamma   90.00
#
_symmetry.space_group_name_H-M   'P 1'
#
loop_
_entity.id
_entity.type
_entity.pdbx_description
1 polymer ?
#
loop_
_entity_poly.entity_id
_entity_poly.type
_entity_poly.pdbx_seq_one_letter_code
_entity_poly.pdbx_strand_id
1 'polypeptide(L)'
;MSEIAQDTYMNVLDSLYRGKLLINQEDVFILDNHTQIGRIGAELVFQKFPNVKFDDLKKIVCLSLNYSKKDFDATTENQLYEIISKKVMGFQTLPNAEIEEVNNSLRALIQKYEEIKTGISEKLDEIDNLIRYDKDNPTNNGYLIKKQESLRSKNIANRKLTKDLKKIEAQYEEITEEMQNRYVYQETLKYAISRINSMLDKIILNLTDEELKHNVHEITIQICTESSTIRNSYNYYKDYLQSLEAWQDVTTSLYKPFFKIKNRKFHADVVSFFNDNYYNSDNRENELITICQDKVNQIIPSDEWIRKKQSNEDEYQEMINDTLQKYNVLEYCSFVISHTYCLQRRRSILQLILDYYKHGEYLVFINLAVLQIEGLFKDLFIDANIGDRLVGNFDLYESDDLRKKFDKNTNLSDMEEATIYFKFYFNNLLRNKVAHGNVYSNIKSLKTVASELLLDMQYVLYLTSEKSETSKAISYIKNTVSWLEFSFEKPQKKENIYLKLLNKLNGNVITEHKGNVGYGDVQQELYWIFNLYYDEAYAFSEVTSLRNKMIEYLTSCEFWNFVGSYIMTYDPTDIWAKVKIDNCFKSRVKAIMGYVSSNKMDSLQTLIRVNQELEKLHI
;
A
#
# COMPACT_ATOMS: atom_id res chain seq x y z
N MET A 1 30.03 35.76 16.09
CA MET A 1 30.47 34.73 15.13
C MET A 1 31.85 35.10 14.59
N SER A 2 32.91 34.71 15.29
CA SER A 2 34.29 34.87 14.80
C SER A 2 35.13 33.73 15.38
N GLU A 3 35.15 32.59 14.68
CA GLU A 3 36.26 31.61 14.57
C GLU A 3 35.82 30.25 13.99
N ILE A 4 34.53 29.93 13.97
CA ILE A 4 34.03 28.70 13.34
C ILE A 4 33.38 29.06 11.99
N ALA A 5 33.86 28.48 10.90
CA ALA A 5 33.23 28.65 9.59
C ALA A 5 31.78 28.14 9.63
N GLN A 6 30.85 28.89 9.02
CA GLN A 6 29.41 28.55 9.01
C GLN A 6 29.15 27.13 8.49
N ASP A 7 29.94 26.66 7.53
CA ASP A 7 29.89 25.30 7.01
C ASP A 7 30.26 24.25 8.07
N THR A 8 31.27 24.53 8.91
CA THR A 8 31.66 23.63 10.01
C THR A 8 30.56 23.54 11.07
N TYR A 9 29.86 24.64 11.35
CA TYR A 9 28.72 24.66 12.29
C TYR A 9 27.58 23.72 11.82
N MET A 10 27.16 23.85 10.57
CA MET A 10 26.08 23.02 10.01
C MET A 10 26.48 21.55 9.89
N ASN A 11 27.71 21.27 9.44
CA ASN A 11 28.19 19.90 9.29
C ASN A 11 28.32 19.14 10.62
N VAL A 12 28.67 19.82 11.71
CA VAL A 12 28.72 19.21 13.05
C VAL A 12 27.31 18.87 13.54
N LEU A 13 26.35 19.79 13.42
CA LEU A 13 24.97 19.52 13.83
C LEU A 13 24.33 18.41 13.00
N ASP A 14 24.50 18.44 11.68
CA ASP A 14 24.01 17.40 10.78
C ASP A 14 24.59 16.03 11.15
N SER A 15 25.88 15.98 11.51
CA SER A 15 26.51 14.72 11.93
C SER A 15 25.94 14.14 13.23
N LEU A 16 25.49 14.99 14.17
CA LEU A 16 24.86 14.59 15.43
C LEU A 16 23.34 14.34 15.29
N TYR A 17 22.72 14.91 14.26
CA TYR A 17 21.28 14.88 14.09
C TYR A 17 20.74 13.44 14.05
N ARG A 18 19.71 13.19 14.86
CA ARG A 18 19.07 11.87 15.01
C ARG A 18 20.02 10.72 15.37
N GLY A 19 21.20 11.03 15.90
CA GLY A 19 22.16 10.02 16.35
C GLY A 19 22.73 9.13 15.24
N LYS A 20 22.63 9.51 13.96
CA LYS A 20 23.08 8.67 12.81
C LYS A 20 24.54 8.24 12.88
N LEU A 21 25.41 9.06 13.45
CA LEU A 21 26.83 8.72 13.63
C LEU A 21 27.07 7.54 14.59
N LEU A 22 26.10 7.18 15.43
CA LEU A 22 26.22 6.15 16.45
C LEU A 22 25.91 4.73 15.95
N ILE A 23 25.36 4.57 14.74
CA ILE A 23 24.85 3.28 14.25
C ILE A 23 25.91 2.17 14.30
N ASN A 24 27.17 2.51 14.02
CA ASN A 24 28.28 1.54 14.03
C ASN A 24 29.02 1.43 15.37
N GLN A 25 28.54 2.08 16.43
CA GLN A 25 29.18 2.05 17.75
C GLN A 25 28.47 1.06 18.66
N GLU A 26 29.03 -0.13 18.84
CA GLU A 26 28.41 -1.22 19.61
C GLU A 26 28.14 -0.83 21.07
N ASP A 27 29.06 -0.07 21.67
CA ASP A 27 28.95 0.36 23.06
C ASP A 27 27.67 1.16 23.32
N VAL A 28 27.16 1.92 22.33
CA VAL A 28 25.95 2.74 22.50
C VAL A 28 24.73 1.90 22.87
N PHE A 29 24.68 0.65 22.41
CA PHE A 29 23.53 -0.23 22.59
C PHE A 29 23.55 -1.02 23.89
N ILE A 30 24.58 -0.86 24.72
CA ILE A 30 24.66 -1.46 26.07
C ILE A 30 24.60 -0.41 27.19
N LEU A 31 24.76 0.87 26.87
CA LEU A 31 24.79 1.95 27.86
C LEU A 31 23.38 2.31 28.36
N ASP A 32 23.29 2.59 29.66
CA ASP A 32 22.04 2.85 30.38
C ASP A 32 21.81 4.33 30.72
N ASN A 33 22.65 5.24 30.20
CA ASN A 33 22.52 6.66 30.46
C ASN A 33 22.91 7.54 29.26
N HIS A 34 22.20 8.67 29.14
CA HIS A 34 22.37 9.63 28.06
C HIS A 34 23.73 10.34 28.05
N THR A 35 24.37 10.48 29.22
CA THR A 35 25.65 11.18 29.35
C THR A 35 26.76 10.42 28.63
N GLN A 36 26.85 9.10 28.81
CA GLN A 36 27.86 8.28 28.13
C GLN A 36 27.60 8.22 26.61
N ILE A 37 26.34 8.12 26.19
CA ILE A 37 25.96 8.13 24.77
C ILE A 37 26.33 9.47 24.11
N GLY A 38 26.01 10.58 24.76
CA GLY A 38 26.37 11.91 24.28
C GLY A 38 27.87 12.15 24.21
N ARG A 39 28.63 11.54 25.12
CA ARG A 39 30.10 11.56 25.10
C ARG A 39 30.66 10.83 23.87
N ILE A 40 30.18 9.63 23.56
CA ILE A 40 30.58 8.90 22.35
C ILE A 40 30.27 9.74 21.10
N GLY A 41 29.09 10.37 21.06
CA GLY A 41 28.73 11.28 19.98
C GLY A 41 29.71 12.45 19.82
N ALA A 42 30.11 13.08 20.92
CA ALA A 42 31.11 14.14 20.91
C ALA A 42 32.49 13.65 20.45
N GLU A 43 32.94 12.48 20.93
CA GLU A 43 34.22 11.87 20.54
C GLU A 43 34.27 11.58 19.04
N LEU A 44 33.19 11.06 18.46
CA LEU A 44 33.08 10.85 17.01
C LEU A 44 33.08 12.15 16.20
N VAL A 45 32.46 13.22 16.73
CA VAL A 45 32.53 14.55 16.11
C VAL A 45 33.98 15.04 16.10
N PHE A 46 34.73 14.89 17.18
CA PHE A 46 36.14 15.28 17.23
C PHE A 46 37.01 14.46 16.26
N GLN A 47 36.71 13.17 16.10
CA GLN A 47 37.39 12.32 15.10
C GLN A 47 37.08 12.77 13.67
N LYS A 48 35.81 13.08 13.37
CA LYS A 48 35.35 13.49 12.04
C LYS A 48 35.78 14.93 11.70
N PHE A 49 35.88 15.80 12.70
CA PHE A 49 36.26 17.21 12.56
C PHE A 49 37.42 17.56 13.51
N PRO A 50 38.68 17.22 13.15
CA PRO A 50 39.84 17.36 14.04
C PRO A 50 40.13 18.79 14.53
N ASN A 51 39.62 19.80 13.83
CA ASN A 51 39.79 21.21 14.18
C ASN A 51 38.74 21.72 15.18
N VAL A 52 37.69 20.94 15.47
CA VAL A 52 36.64 21.29 16.44
C VAL A 52 37.10 20.84 17.81
N LYS A 53 37.26 21.77 18.75
CA LYS A 53 37.57 21.47 20.16
C LYS A 53 36.30 21.42 21.01
N PHE A 54 36.45 21.01 22.27
CA PHE A 54 35.34 20.94 23.21
C PHE A 54 34.56 22.26 23.34
N ASP A 55 35.25 23.39 23.49
CA ASP A 55 34.60 24.70 23.60
C ASP A 55 33.85 25.10 22.32
N ASP A 56 34.35 24.68 21.15
CA ASP A 56 33.69 24.87 19.87
C ASP A 56 32.40 24.06 19.79
N LEU A 57 32.45 22.77 20.17
CA LEU A 57 31.27 21.90 20.22
C LEU A 57 30.23 22.41 21.22
N LYS A 58 30.67 22.80 22.43
CA LYS A 58 29.82 23.39 23.45
C LYS A 58 29.10 24.63 22.91
N LYS A 59 29.81 25.48 22.18
CA LYS A 59 29.28 26.69 21.56
C LYS A 59 28.30 26.37 20.44
N ILE A 60 28.62 25.41 19.57
CA ILE A 60 27.73 24.95 18.48
C ILE A 60 26.39 24.45 19.05
N VAL A 61 26.44 23.55 20.03
CA VAL A 61 25.25 22.93 20.66
C VAL A 61 24.42 23.95 21.45
N CYS A 62 25.05 24.83 22.22
CA CYS A 62 24.31 25.83 22.99
C CYS A 62 23.65 26.87 22.05
N LEU A 63 24.33 27.28 20.97
CA LEU A 63 23.76 28.20 19.99
C LEU A 63 22.59 27.57 19.23
N SER A 64 22.67 26.30 18.83
CA SER A 64 21.57 25.62 18.11
C SER A 64 20.30 25.49 18.94
N LEU A 65 20.43 25.51 20.27
CA LEU A 65 19.32 25.42 21.21
C LEU A 65 18.90 26.79 21.80
N ASN A 66 19.43 27.90 21.27
CA ASN A 66 19.16 29.26 21.74
C ASN A 66 19.47 29.49 23.24
N TYR A 67 20.51 28.84 23.77
CA TYR A 67 20.92 29.01 25.16
C TYR A 67 21.50 30.42 25.37
N SER A 68 21.20 31.04 26.52
CA SER A 68 21.77 32.34 26.86
C SER A 68 23.25 32.22 27.22
N LYS A 69 23.97 33.35 27.25
CA LYS A 69 25.37 33.37 27.69
C LYS A 69 25.55 32.80 29.10
N LYS A 70 24.59 33.07 29.99
CA LYS A 70 24.58 32.53 31.36
C LYS A 70 24.41 31.01 31.38
N ASP A 71 23.56 30.47 30.50
CA ASP A 71 23.34 29.02 30.37
C ASP A 71 24.56 28.32 29.78
N PHE A 72 25.20 28.94 28.78
CA PHE A 72 26.47 28.48 28.22
C PHE A 72 27.57 28.41 29.28
N ASP A 73 27.77 29.48 30.05
CA ASP A 73 28.80 29.53 31.09
C ASP A 73 28.55 28.50 32.21
N ALA A 74 27.28 28.25 32.54
CA ALA A 74 26.88 27.27 33.57
C ALA A 74 26.86 25.81 33.10
N THR A 75 26.84 25.53 31.79
CA THR A 75 26.76 24.17 31.26
C THR A 75 28.07 23.41 31.51
N THR A 76 28.00 22.40 32.37
CA THR A 76 29.12 21.48 32.64
C THR A 76 29.32 20.48 31.50
N GLU A 77 30.46 19.79 31.49
CA GLU A 77 30.76 18.76 30.49
C GLU A 77 29.72 17.63 30.46
N ASN A 78 29.36 17.07 31.62
CA ASN A 78 28.34 16.01 31.69
C ASN A 78 26.97 16.49 31.21
N GLN A 79 26.59 17.73 31.56
CA GLN A 79 25.34 18.32 31.07
C GLN A 79 25.36 18.54 29.57
N LEU A 80 26.51 18.93 28.99
CA LEU A 80 26.65 19.07 27.54
C LEU A 80 26.41 17.72 26.85
N TYR A 81 27.01 16.63 27.33
CA TYR A 81 26.79 15.30 26.75
C TYR A 81 25.33 14.84 26.88
N GLU A 82 24.69 15.07 28.03
CA GLU A 82 23.27 14.78 28.18
C GLU A 82 22.41 15.60 27.20
N ILE A 83 22.73 16.88 26.99
CA ILE A 83 22.06 17.75 26.01
C ILE A 83 22.26 17.24 24.59
N ILE A 84 23.48 16.81 24.23
CA ILE A 84 23.77 16.22 22.93
C ILE A 84 22.87 15.01 22.67
N SER A 85 22.77 14.08 23.62
CA SER A 85 21.94 12.89 23.47
C SER A 85 20.43 13.19 23.43
N LYS A 86 19.92 13.99 24.37
CA LYS A 86 18.46 14.21 24.50
C LYS A 86 17.91 15.26 23.53
N LYS A 87 18.66 16.33 23.28
CA LYS A 87 18.15 17.53 22.58
C LYS A 87 18.70 17.70 21.17
N VAL A 88 19.95 17.29 20.92
CA VAL A 88 20.56 17.41 19.58
C VAL A 88 20.30 16.16 18.75
N MET A 89 20.59 14.97 19.30
CA MET A 89 20.22 13.70 18.68
C MET A 89 18.71 13.45 18.81
N GLY A 90 18.08 13.94 19.87
CA GLY A 90 16.63 13.85 20.04
C GLY A 90 16.13 12.57 20.68
N PHE A 91 16.98 11.81 21.38
CA PHE A 91 16.59 10.54 21.99
C PHE A 91 15.55 10.73 23.11
N GLN A 92 14.38 10.13 22.90
CA GLN A 92 13.27 9.98 23.85
C GLN A 92 13.46 8.76 24.76
N THR A 93 14.06 7.69 24.23
CA THR A 93 14.44 6.47 24.97
C THR A 93 15.90 6.10 24.72
N LEU A 94 16.41 5.17 25.51
CA LEU A 94 17.79 4.70 25.40
C LEU A 94 17.89 3.55 24.39
N PRO A 95 18.93 3.50 23.53
CA PRO A 95 19.12 2.41 22.57
C PRO A 95 19.13 1.02 23.20
N ASN A 96 19.70 0.88 24.41
CA ASN A 96 19.74 -0.41 25.11
C ASN A 96 18.35 -0.94 25.52
N ALA A 97 17.37 -0.05 25.70
CA ALA A 97 16.01 -0.42 26.10
C ALA A 97 15.19 -0.92 24.91
N GLU A 98 15.55 -0.51 23.69
CA GLU A 98 14.78 -0.80 22.46
C GLU A 98 15.42 -1.92 21.62
N ILE A 99 16.75 -2.09 21.70
CA ILE A 99 17.49 -3.01 20.82
C ILE A 99 17.04 -4.48 20.95
N GLU A 100 16.62 -4.91 22.14
CA GLU A 100 16.15 -6.29 22.34
C GLU A 100 14.83 -6.55 21.59
N GLU A 101 13.92 -5.57 21.58
CA GLU A 101 12.65 -5.70 20.85
C GLU A 101 12.86 -5.78 19.33
N VAL A 102 13.77 -4.96 18.78
CA VAL A 102 14.13 -4.99 17.36
C VAL A 102 14.74 -6.34 17.00
N ASN A 103 15.67 -6.86 17.81
CA ASN A 103 16.26 -8.18 17.62
C ASN A 103 15.24 -9.32 17.72
N ASN A 104 14.30 -9.24 18.67
CA ASN A 104 13.21 -10.21 18.80
C ASN A 104 12.34 -10.21 17.53
N SER A 105 12.06 -9.02 16.98
CA SER A 105 11.28 -8.86 15.74
C SER A 105 11.98 -9.47 14.53
N LEU A 106 13.30 -9.25 14.39
CA LEU A 106 14.12 -9.87 13.35
C LEU A 106 14.14 -11.40 13.47
N ARG A 107 14.35 -11.93 14.68
CA ARG A 107 14.34 -13.38 14.93
C ARG A 107 12.99 -14.02 14.57
N ALA A 108 11.89 -13.38 14.96
CA ALA A 108 10.56 -13.83 14.61
C ALA A 108 10.33 -13.84 13.09
N LEU A 109 10.81 -12.82 12.38
CA LEU A 109 10.73 -12.73 10.92
C LEU A 109 11.49 -13.88 10.23
N ILE A 110 12.74 -14.13 10.64
CA ILE A 110 13.58 -15.20 10.07
C ILE A 110 12.94 -16.58 10.32
N GLN A 111 12.48 -16.83 11.56
CA GLN A 111 11.82 -18.09 11.90
C GLN A 111 10.58 -18.31 11.03
N LYS A 112 9.73 -17.28 10.92
CA LYS A 112 8.48 -17.36 10.14
C LYS A 112 8.74 -17.63 8.66
N TYR A 113 9.77 -17.00 8.10
CA TYR A 113 10.19 -17.25 6.73
C TYR A 113 10.60 -18.72 6.50
N GLU A 114 11.44 -19.29 7.37
CA GLU A 114 11.86 -20.69 7.23
C GLU A 114 10.70 -21.68 7.42
N GLU A 115 9.75 -21.38 8.33
CA GLU A 115 8.51 -22.16 8.47
C GLU A 115 7.70 -22.19 7.17
N ILE A 116 7.46 -21.03 6.54
CA ILE A 116 6.70 -20.93 5.29
C ILE A 116 7.43 -21.62 4.15
N LYS A 117 8.74 -21.38 4.01
CA LYS A 117 9.58 -21.99 2.97
C LYS A 117 9.58 -23.51 3.05
N THR A 118 9.72 -24.05 4.26
CA THR A 118 9.65 -25.50 4.50
C THR A 118 8.28 -26.04 4.12
N GLY A 119 7.20 -25.40 4.59
CA GLY A 119 5.84 -25.80 4.25
C GLY A 119 5.53 -25.75 2.75
N ILE A 120 6.07 -24.76 2.02
CA ILE A 120 5.96 -24.70 0.55
C ILE A 120 6.70 -25.89 -0.08
N SER A 121 7.92 -26.19 0.35
CA SER A 121 8.72 -27.29 -0.19
C SER A 121 8.02 -28.63 0.00
N GLU A 122 7.54 -28.92 1.20
CA GLU A 122 6.81 -30.16 1.52
C GLU A 122 5.55 -30.31 0.64
N LYS A 123 4.82 -29.20 0.44
CA LYS A 123 3.61 -29.22 -0.40
C LYS A 123 3.93 -29.41 -1.88
N LEU A 124 5.05 -28.86 -2.37
CA LEU A 124 5.52 -29.10 -3.74
C LEU A 124 5.88 -30.58 -3.93
N ASP A 125 6.55 -31.20 -2.97
CA ASP A 125 6.88 -32.63 -3.02
C ASP A 125 5.62 -33.53 -3.01
N GLU A 126 4.61 -33.19 -2.18
CA GLU A 126 3.31 -33.87 -2.18
C GLU A 126 2.64 -33.78 -3.56
N ILE A 127 2.64 -32.61 -4.17
CA ILE A 127 2.06 -32.38 -5.50
C ILE A 127 2.83 -33.17 -6.56
N ASP A 128 4.16 -33.15 -6.53
CA ASP A 128 5.00 -33.88 -7.49
C ASP A 128 4.76 -35.39 -7.43
N ASN A 129 4.56 -35.95 -6.23
CA ASN A 129 4.16 -37.36 -6.07
C ASN A 129 2.83 -37.71 -6.77
N LEU A 130 1.96 -36.73 -7.01
CA LEU A 130 0.68 -36.91 -7.71
C LEU A 130 0.79 -36.69 -9.22
N ILE A 131 1.53 -35.68 -9.68
CA ILE A 131 1.46 -35.22 -11.09
C ILE A 131 2.79 -35.21 -11.86
N ARG A 132 3.91 -35.63 -11.25
CA ARG A 132 5.20 -35.68 -11.93
C ARG A 132 5.11 -36.56 -13.18
N TYR A 133 5.66 -36.07 -14.29
CA TYR A 133 5.77 -36.81 -15.54
C TYR A 133 7.26 -37.04 -15.85
N ASP A 134 7.65 -38.30 -15.91
CA ASP A 134 9.00 -38.77 -16.24
C ASP A 134 8.91 -39.69 -17.46
N LYS A 135 9.31 -39.14 -18.61
CA LYS A 135 9.25 -39.86 -19.89
C LYS A 135 10.25 -41.01 -19.94
N ASP A 136 11.40 -40.84 -19.30
CA ASP A 136 12.52 -41.79 -19.38
C ASP A 136 12.34 -42.94 -18.39
N ASN A 137 11.68 -42.67 -17.26
CA ASN A 137 11.31 -43.68 -16.27
C ASN A 137 9.83 -43.57 -15.89
N PRO A 138 8.89 -44.16 -16.68
CA PRO A 138 7.46 -44.10 -16.39
C PRO A 138 7.04 -44.67 -15.02
N THR A 139 7.88 -45.51 -14.40
CA THR A 139 7.69 -45.98 -13.01
C THR A 139 7.75 -44.84 -12.00
N ASN A 140 8.40 -43.73 -12.33
CA ASN A 140 8.53 -42.54 -11.48
C ASN A 140 7.38 -41.55 -11.67
N ASN A 141 6.46 -41.80 -12.61
CA ASN A 141 5.28 -40.97 -12.82
C ASN A 141 4.45 -40.85 -11.54
N GLY A 142 3.84 -39.69 -11.36
CA GLY A 142 2.92 -39.41 -10.26
C GLY A 142 1.68 -40.31 -10.32
N TYR A 143 1.03 -40.45 -9.17
CA TYR A 143 -0.13 -41.33 -9.01
C TYR A 143 -1.27 -41.04 -10.01
N LEU A 144 -1.61 -39.76 -10.22
CA LEU A 144 -2.70 -39.36 -11.11
C LEU A 144 -2.37 -39.61 -12.58
N ILE A 145 -1.11 -39.37 -12.98
CA ILE A 145 -0.60 -39.70 -14.32
C ILE A 145 -0.76 -41.20 -14.59
N LYS A 146 -0.28 -42.04 -13.66
CA LYS A 146 -0.42 -43.51 -13.76
C LYS A 146 -1.87 -43.95 -13.83
N LYS A 147 -2.76 -43.33 -13.04
CA LYS A 147 -4.20 -43.62 -13.04
C LYS A 147 -4.83 -43.26 -14.40
N GLN A 148 -4.47 -42.12 -14.97
CA GLN A 148 -4.91 -41.66 -16.29
C GLN A 148 -4.43 -42.60 -17.41
N GLU A 149 -3.15 -42.98 -17.41
CA GLU A 149 -2.56 -43.92 -18.36
C GLU A 149 -3.17 -45.33 -18.27
N SER A 150 -3.43 -45.81 -17.04
CA SER A 150 -4.13 -47.08 -16.80
C SER A 150 -5.54 -47.07 -17.38
N LEU A 151 -6.29 -45.97 -17.19
CA LEU A 151 -7.64 -45.83 -17.74
C LEU A 151 -7.62 -45.84 -19.27
N ARG A 152 -6.70 -45.07 -19.88
CA ARG A 152 -6.49 -45.08 -21.34
C ARG A 152 -6.17 -46.48 -21.85
N SER A 153 -5.23 -47.17 -21.21
CA SER A 153 -4.81 -48.52 -21.61
C SER A 153 -5.95 -49.55 -21.50
N LYS A 154 -6.72 -49.51 -20.41
CA LYS A 154 -7.91 -50.35 -20.22
C LYS A 154 -8.97 -50.09 -21.29
N ASN A 155 -9.20 -48.83 -21.66
CA ASN A 155 -10.14 -48.46 -22.72
C ASN A 155 -9.67 -48.96 -24.10
N ILE A 156 -8.38 -48.82 -24.43
CA ILE A 156 -7.80 -49.34 -25.69
C ILE A 156 -7.95 -50.86 -25.78
N ALA A 157 -7.76 -51.58 -24.68
CA ALA A 157 -7.94 -53.03 -24.62
C ALA A 157 -9.41 -53.46 -24.73
N ASN A 158 -10.36 -52.63 -24.28
CA ASN A 158 -11.79 -52.95 -24.30
C ASN A 158 -12.42 -52.68 -25.68
N ARG A 159 -12.49 -53.74 -26.50
CA ARG A 159 -13.09 -53.71 -27.86
C ARG A 159 -14.60 -54.01 -27.90
N LYS A 160 -15.29 -54.08 -26.75
CA LYS A 160 -16.75 -54.34 -26.74
C LYS A 160 -17.51 -53.20 -27.40
N LEU A 161 -18.46 -53.53 -28.28
CA LEU A 161 -19.39 -52.56 -28.90
C LEU A 161 -20.28 -51.87 -27.87
N THR A 162 -20.60 -52.55 -26.76
CA THR A 162 -21.44 -52.05 -25.66
C THR A 162 -20.65 -51.30 -24.58
N LYS A 163 -19.40 -50.89 -24.86
CA LYS A 163 -18.61 -50.14 -23.88
C LYS A 163 -19.27 -48.80 -23.56
N ASP A 164 -19.38 -48.50 -22.27
CA ASP A 164 -19.91 -47.23 -21.79
C ASP A 164 -18.82 -46.16 -21.89
N LEU A 165 -18.71 -45.56 -23.08
CA LEU A 165 -17.73 -44.52 -23.36
C LEU A 165 -17.94 -43.30 -22.45
N LYS A 166 -19.20 -42.93 -22.21
CA LYS A 166 -19.57 -41.76 -21.39
C LYS A 166 -19.05 -41.88 -19.96
N LYS A 167 -19.15 -43.07 -19.35
CA LYS A 167 -18.59 -43.33 -18.03
C LYS A 167 -17.06 -43.23 -18.01
N ILE A 168 -16.39 -43.72 -19.06
CA ILE A 168 -14.92 -43.65 -19.18
C ILE A 168 -14.47 -42.20 -19.36
N GLU A 169 -15.16 -41.42 -20.20
CA GLU A 169 -14.91 -40.00 -20.41
C GLU A 169 -15.09 -39.22 -19.10
N ALA A 170 -16.17 -39.45 -18.36
CA ALA A 170 -16.40 -38.81 -17.06
C ALA A 170 -15.27 -39.11 -16.04
N GLN A 171 -14.82 -40.37 -15.97
CA GLN A 171 -13.69 -40.75 -15.10
C GLN A 171 -12.37 -40.11 -15.54
N TYR A 172 -12.18 -39.99 -16.86
CA TYR A 172 -11.00 -39.39 -17.44
C TYR A 172 -10.95 -37.87 -17.18
N GLU A 173 -12.11 -37.21 -17.32
CA GLU A 173 -12.30 -35.80 -17.00
C GLU A 173 -12.03 -35.53 -15.53
N GLU A 174 -12.59 -36.32 -14.60
CA GLU A 174 -12.35 -36.18 -13.15
C GLU A 174 -10.85 -36.21 -12.81
N ILE A 175 -10.10 -37.18 -13.35
CA ILE A 175 -8.65 -37.26 -13.15
C ILE A 175 -7.94 -36.04 -13.75
N THR A 176 -8.37 -35.60 -14.94
CA THR A 176 -7.77 -34.45 -15.63
C THR A 176 -8.01 -33.15 -14.87
N GLU A 177 -9.20 -32.97 -14.30
CA GLU A 177 -9.52 -31.82 -13.45
C GLU A 177 -8.69 -31.83 -12.16
N GLU A 178 -8.55 -32.98 -11.51
CA GLU A 178 -7.72 -33.10 -10.33
C GLU A 178 -6.26 -32.76 -10.64
N MET A 179 -5.70 -33.31 -11.73
CA MET A 179 -4.35 -32.98 -12.18
C MET A 179 -4.18 -31.48 -12.44
N GLN A 180 -5.14 -30.86 -13.13
CA GLN A 180 -5.09 -29.43 -13.42
C GLN A 180 -5.08 -28.58 -12.14
N ASN A 181 -5.91 -28.93 -11.15
CA ASN A 181 -5.89 -28.26 -9.84
C ASN A 181 -4.51 -28.36 -9.17
N ARG A 182 -3.84 -29.51 -9.26
CA ARG A 182 -2.49 -29.70 -8.70
C ARG A 182 -1.43 -28.90 -9.46
N TYR A 183 -1.48 -28.84 -10.80
CA TYR A 183 -0.58 -28.00 -11.60
C TYR A 183 -0.72 -26.52 -11.24
N VAL A 184 -1.95 -26.02 -11.14
CA VAL A 184 -2.22 -24.63 -10.74
C VAL A 184 -1.73 -24.35 -9.34
N TYR A 185 -1.89 -25.29 -8.41
CA TYR A 185 -1.38 -25.13 -7.05
C TYR A 185 0.15 -25.10 -7.01
N GLN A 186 0.80 -25.96 -7.81
CA GLN A 186 2.25 -25.96 -7.95
C GLN A 186 2.78 -24.62 -8.48
N GLU A 187 2.17 -24.07 -9.53
CA GLU A 187 2.52 -22.74 -10.06
C GLU A 187 2.34 -21.64 -9.00
N THR A 188 1.24 -21.71 -8.23
CA THR A 188 0.94 -20.75 -7.17
C THR A 188 2.00 -20.76 -6.07
N LEU A 189 2.39 -21.96 -5.61
CA LEU A 189 3.42 -22.13 -4.58
C LEU A 189 4.78 -21.62 -5.05
N LYS A 190 5.17 -21.93 -6.30
CA LYS A 190 6.42 -21.44 -6.92
C LYS A 190 6.42 -19.91 -7.03
N TYR A 191 5.29 -19.31 -7.38
CA TYR A 191 5.16 -17.85 -7.43
C TYR A 191 5.25 -17.22 -6.03
N ALA A 192 4.55 -17.79 -5.05
CA ALA A 192 4.56 -17.30 -3.67
C ALA A 192 5.97 -17.26 -3.08
N ILE A 193 6.73 -18.36 -3.15
CA ILE A 193 8.11 -18.38 -2.62
C ILE A 193 9.03 -17.40 -3.36
N SER A 194 8.88 -17.27 -4.68
CA SER A 194 9.67 -16.30 -5.45
C SER A 194 9.38 -14.86 -5.02
N ARG A 195 8.12 -14.54 -4.70
CA ARG A 195 7.73 -13.19 -4.26
C ARG A 195 8.19 -12.90 -2.83
N ILE A 196 8.04 -13.87 -1.94
CA ILE A 196 8.54 -13.80 -0.56
C ILE A 196 10.06 -13.56 -0.56
N ASN A 197 10.81 -14.31 -1.37
CA ASN A 197 12.26 -14.13 -1.47
C ASN A 197 12.60 -12.73 -1.98
N SER A 198 11.96 -12.28 -3.06
CA SER A 198 12.18 -10.92 -3.59
C SER A 198 11.87 -9.81 -2.59
N MET A 199 10.88 -10.00 -1.72
CA MET A 199 10.54 -9.06 -0.65
C MET A 199 11.61 -9.02 0.44
N LEU A 200 12.19 -10.17 0.78
CA LEU A 200 13.14 -10.33 1.87
C LEU A 200 14.61 -10.23 1.44
N ASP A 201 14.90 -10.17 0.14
CA ASP A 201 16.25 -10.10 -0.42
C ASP A 201 17.08 -8.94 0.14
N LYS A 202 16.46 -7.76 0.29
CA LYS A 202 17.12 -6.55 0.80
C LYS A 202 17.03 -6.40 2.32
N ILE A 203 16.41 -7.35 3.00
CA ILE A 203 16.06 -7.24 4.42
C ILE A 203 16.75 -8.32 5.26
N ILE A 204 16.79 -9.57 4.78
CA ILE A 204 17.44 -10.69 5.47
C ILE A 204 18.22 -11.67 4.58
N LEU A 205 17.81 -11.94 3.32
CA LEU A 205 18.33 -13.12 2.60
C LEU A 205 19.72 -12.94 1.98
N ASN A 206 20.05 -11.72 1.54
CA ASN A 206 21.33 -11.43 0.89
C ASN A 206 22.21 -10.47 1.70
N LEU A 207 21.96 -10.37 3.00
CA LEU A 207 22.74 -9.53 3.90
C LEU A 207 23.75 -10.39 4.68
N THR A 208 24.93 -9.84 4.87
CA THR A 208 25.92 -10.34 5.82
C THR A 208 25.46 -10.10 7.27
N ASP A 209 26.04 -10.82 8.22
CA ASP A 209 25.77 -10.61 9.65
C ASP A 209 26.07 -9.17 10.09
N GLU A 210 27.09 -8.54 9.48
CA GLU A 210 27.45 -7.13 9.74
C GLU A 210 26.40 -6.16 9.22
N GLU A 211 25.87 -6.38 8.00
CA GLU A 211 24.79 -5.56 7.43
C GLU A 211 23.47 -5.71 8.20
N LEU A 212 23.15 -6.94 8.65
CA LEU A 212 21.99 -7.19 9.51
C LEU A 212 22.12 -6.44 10.84
N LYS A 213 23.30 -6.52 11.48
CA LYS A 213 23.58 -5.80 12.72
C LYS A 213 23.46 -4.28 12.52
N HIS A 214 24.00 -3.76 11.42
CA HIS A 214 23.86 -2.35 11.06
C HIS A 214 22.40 -1.93 10.94
N ASN A 215 21.57 -2.71 10.24
CA ASN A 215 20.13 -2.43 10.09
C ASN A 215 19.40 -2.43 11.44
N VAL A 216 19.68 -3.41 12.31
CA VAL A 216 19.11 -3.45 13.67
C VAL A 216 19.48 -2.18 14.45
N HIS A 217 20.75 -1.78 14.39
CA HIS A 217 21.22 -0.58 15.05
C HIS A 217 20.55 0.69 14.48
N GLU A 218 20.43 0.81 13.16
CA GLU A 218 19.77 1.95 12.51
C GLU A 218 18.31 2.08 12.95
N ILE A 219 17.53 1.00 12.89
CA ILE A 219 16.13 0.98 13.34
C ILE A 219 16.03 1.37 14.81
N THR A 220 16.89 0.79 15.65
CA THR A 220 16.91 1.08 17.09
C THR A 220 17.12 2.58 17.35
N ILE A 221 18.09 3.19 16.66
CA ILE A 221 18.37 4.62 16.77
C ILE A 221 17.17 5.45 16.28
N GLN A 222 16.53 5.08 15.17
CA GLN A 222 15.34 5.77 14.66
C GLN A 222 14.18 5.73 15.67
N ILE A 223 13.87 4.54 16.21
CA ILE A 223 12.86 4.33 17.26
C ILE A 223 13.11 5.23 18.48
N CYS A 224 14.38 5.34 18.90
CA CYS A 224 14.75 6.17 20.05
C CYS A 224 14.51 7.66 19.82
N THR A 225 14.55 8.15 18.58
CA THR A 225 14.38 9.58 18.25
C THR A 225 12.93 10.04 18.14
N GLU A 226 11.97 9.11 18.18
CA GLU A 226 10.59 9.38 17.80
C GLU A 226 9.62 9.32 18.98
N SER A 227 8.51 10.04 18.86
CA SER A 227 7.46 10.07 19.88
C SER A 227 6.80 8.70 20.06
N SER A 228 6.24 8.43 21.24
CA SER A 228 5.57 7.15 21.54
C SER A 228 4.47 6.77 20.56
N THR A 229 3.82 7.75 19.92
CA THR A 229 2.74 7.53 18.93
C THR A 229 3.24 7.02 17.58
N ILE A 230 4.46 7.38 17.17
CA ILE A 230 5.03 7.00 15.85
C ILE A 230 6.08 5.88 16.00
N ARG A 231 6.55 5.62 17.23
CA ARG A 231 7.59 4.62 17.54
C ARG A 231 7.38 3.26 16.85
N ASN A 232 6.15 2.76 16.86
CA ASN A 232 5.84 1.43 16.33
C ASN A 232 5.97 1.32 14.81
N SER A 233 5.86 2.42 14.05
CA SER A 233 5.93 2.38 12.59
C SER A 233 7.35 2.29 12.03
N TYR A 234 8.38 2.43 12.87
CA TYR A 234 9.79 2.35 12.44
C TYR A 234 10.34 0.92 12.49
N ASN A 235 9.72 0.02 13.24
CA ASN A 235 10.13 -1.37 13.28
C ASN A 235 9.53 -2.13 12.08
N TYR A 236 10.11 -1.89 10.90
CA TYR A 236 9.63 -2.46 9.65
C TYR A 236 9.64 -4.00 9.63
N TYR A 237 10.42 -4.67 10.51
CA TYR A 237 10.39 -6.13 10.62
C TYR A 237 8.99 -6.64 11.02
N LYS A 238 8.22 -5.87 11.81
CA LYS A 238 6.84 -6.22 12.17
C LYS A 238 5.92 -6.19 10.95
N ASP A 239 6.10 -5.21 10.06
CA ASP A 239 5.30 -5.09 8.83
C ASP A 239 5.57 -6.27 7.87
N TYR A 240 6.85 -6.67 7.73
CA TYR A 240 7.22 -7.85 6.96
C TYR A 240 6.70 -9.14 7.59
N LEU A 241 6.70 -9.24 8.93
CA LEU A 241 6.16 -10.40 9.64
C LEU A 241 4.65 -10.56 9.35
N GLN A 242 3.89 -9.47 9.47
CA GLN A 242 2.46 -9.46 9.12
C GLN A 242 2.23 -9.82 7.65
N SER A 243 3.11 -9.35 6.76
CA SER A 243 3.07 -9.71 5.34
C SER A 243 3.27 -11.22 5.14
N LEU A 244 4.24 -11.84 5.84
CA LEU A 244 4.47 -13.29 5.80
C LEU A 244 3.28 -14.09 6.32
N GLU A 245 2.61 -13.63 7.38
CA GLU A 245 1.39 -14.28 7.87
C GLU A 245 0.30 -14.35 6.79
N ALA A 246 0.18 -13.32 5.94
CA ALA A 246 -0.74 -13.36 4.81
C ALA A 246 -0.40 -14.45 3.78
N TRP A 247 0.88 -14.78 3.61
CA TRP A 247 1.35 -15.83 2.69
C TRP A 247 1.24 -17.25 3.24
N GLN A 248 1.19 -17.42 4.56
CA GLN A 248 1.07 -18.76 5.18
C GLN A 248 -0.16 -19.52 4.68
N ASP A 249 -1.24 -18.81 4.36
CA ASP A 249 -2.47 -19.43 3.87
C ASP A 249 -2.32 -20.15 2.54
N VAL A 250 -1.35 -19.72 1.73
CA VAL A 250 -1.04 -20.36 0.45
C VAL A 250 -0.48 -21.76 0.64
N THR A 251 0.18 -22.05 1.78
CA THR A 251 0.71 -23.41 2.06
C THR A 251 -0.38 -24.36 2.53
N THR A 252 -1.43 -23.81 3.15
CA THR A 252 -2.52 -24.59 3.75
C THR A 252 -3.46 -25.15 2.68
N SER A 253 -3.88 -24.32 1.72
CA SER A 253 -4.82 -24.73 0.67
C SER A 253 -4.85 -23.74 -0.48
N LEU A 254 -4.99 -24.25 -1.71
CA LEU A 254 -5.29 -23.45 -2.91
C LEU A 254 -6.55 -22.59 -2.76
N TYR A 255 -7.52 -23.02 -1.94
CA TYR A 255 -8.79 -22.33 -1.74
C TYR A 255 -8.74 -21.22 -0.68
N LYS A 256 -7.70 -21.16 0.16
CA LYS A 256 -7.66 -20.21 1.27
C LYS A 256 -7.52 -18.76 0.77
N PRO A 257 -6.61 -18.44 -0.17
CA PRO A 257 -6.58 -17.12 -0.82
C PRO A 257 -7.91 -16.77 -1.51
N PHE A 258 -8.57 -17.76 -2.11
CA PHE A 258 -9.87 -17.58 -2.80
C PHE A 258 -10.98 -17.07 -1.89
N PHE A 259 -11.11 -17.59 -0.67
CA PHE A 259 -12.13 -17.12 0.26
C PHE A 259 -11.74 -15.84 0.99
N LYS A 260 -10.43 -15.60 1.18
CA LYS A 260 -9.93 -14.33 1.72
C LYS A 260 -10.28 -13.14 0.84
N ILE A 261 -10.09 -13.26 -0.48
CA ILE A 261 -10.45 -12.17 -1.40
C ILE A 261 -11.96 -11.88 -1.37
N LYS A 262 -12.81 -12.90 -1.20
CA LYS A 262 -14.27 -12.75 -1.12
C LYS A 262 -14.69 -12.01 0.14
N ASN A 263 -13.97 -12.21 1.24
CA ASN A 263 -14.22 -11.53 2.49
C ASN A 263 -13.56 -10.15 2.60
N ARG A 264 -12.60 -9.81 1.73
CA ARG A 264 -11.78 -8.60 1.87
C ARG A 264 -12.62 -7.33 1.95
N LYS A 265 -13.65 -7.22 1.12
CA LYS A 265 -14.57 -6.08 1.13
C LYS A 265 -15.29 -5.96 2.47
N PHE A 266 -15.75 -7.07 3.05
CA PHE A 266 -16.44 -7.06 4.34
C PHE A 266 -15.53 -6.59 5.47
N HIS A 267 -14.27 -7.02 5.48
CA HIS A 267 -13.29 -6.50 6.42
C HIS A 267 -13.03 -5.00 6.21
N ALA A 268 -12.95 -4.55 4.96
CA ALA A 268 -12.76 -3.14 4.63
C ALA A 268 -13.95 -2.25 5.06
N ASP A 269 -15.18 -2.78 5.01
CA ASP A 269 -16.36 -2.09 5.53
C ASP A 269 -16.27 -1.88 7.06
N VAL A 270 -15.72 -2.85 7.79
CA VAL A 270 -15.49 -2.70 9.24
C VAL A 270 -14.43 -1.64 9.54
N VAL A 271 -13.34 -1.62 8.77
CA VAL A 271 -12.30 -0.59 8.89
C VAL A 271 -12.85 0.80 8.57
N SER A 272 -13.65 0.92 7.50
CA SER A 272 -14.30 2.18 7.14
C SER A 272 -15.27 2.63 8.25
N PHE A 273 -16.06 1.70 8.79
CA PHE A 273 -16.92 1.97 9.94
C PHE A 273 -16.13 2.48 11.15
N PHE A 274 -14.99 1.88 11.48
CA PHE A 274 -14.13 2.36 12.55
C PHE A 274 -13.69 3.80 12.30
N ASN A 275 -13.12 4.07 11.12
CA ASN A 275 -12.60 5.39 10.77
C ASN A 275 -13.68 6.49 10.78
N ASP A 276 -14.88 6.20 10.25
CA ASP A 276 -15.99 7.15 10.20
C ASP A 276 -16.52 7.52 11.60
N ASN A 277 -16.37 6.62 12.57
CA ASN A 277 -16.87 6.81 13.93
C ASN A 277 -15.78 7.23 14.93
N TYR A 278 -14.50 7.01 14.63
CA TYR A 278 -13.39 7.31 15.52
C TYR A 278 -13.35 8.78 15.94
N TYR A 279 -13.42 9.71 14.97
CA TYR A 279 -13.36 11.15 15.24
C TYR A 279 -14.57 11.70 16.00
N ASN A 280 -15.67 10.95 16.05
CA ASN A 280 -16.88 11.33 16.79
C ASN A 280 -16.97 10.65 18.17
N SER A 281 -15.99 9.83 18.53
CA SER A 281 -16.00 8.98 19.73
C SER A 281 -15.19 9.59 20.88
N ASP A 282 -15.63 10.74 21.41
CA ASP A 282 -15.02 11.31 22.62
C ASP A 282 -15.03 10.27 23.76
N ASN A 283 -13.85 9.71 24.06
CA ASN A 283 -13.59 8.70 25.10
C ASN A 283 -14.32 7.35 24.96
N ARG A 284 -14.67 6.90 23.74
CA ARG A 284 -15.33 5.59 23.49
C ARG A 284 -14.56 4.64 22.56
N GLU A 285 -13.26 4.85 22.40
CA GLU A 285 -12.42 4.01 21.53
C GLU A 285 -12.55 2.51 21.84
N ASN A 286 -12.50 2.13 23.12
CA ASN A 286 -12.64 0.73 23.53
C ASN A 286 -14.01 0.13 23.16
N GLU A 287 -15.10 0.90 23.29
CA GLU A 287 -16.44 0.45 22.88
C GLU A 287 -16.50 0.27 21.35
N LEU A 288 -15.91 1.19 20.59
CA LEU A 288 -15.85 1.12 19.14
C LEU A 288 -15.02 -0.09 18.66
N ILE A 289 -13.90 -0.37 19.33
CA ILE A 289 -13.08 -1.57 19.09
C ILE A 289 -13.90 -2.84 19.34
N THR A 290 -14.65 -2.93 20.45
CA THR A 290 -15.52 -4.09 20.72
C THR A 290 -16.59 -4.27 19.65
N ILE A 291 -17.26 -3.20 19.21
CA ILE A 291 -18.24 -3.26 18.11
C ILE A 291 -17.59 -3.75 16.82
N CYS A 292 -16.38 -3.29 16.50
CA CYS A 292 -15.66 -3.72 15.31
C CYS A 292 -15.25 -5.19 15.41
N GLN A 293 -14.80 -5.66 16.58
CA GLN A 293 -14.52 -7.07 16.83
C GLN A 293 -15.77 -7.94 16.64
N ASP A 294 -16.93 -7.52 17.16
CA ASP A 294 -18.19 -8.22 16.95
C ASP A 294 -18.58 -8.28 15.47
N LYS A 295 -18.37 -7.19 14.71
CA LYS A 295 -18.59 -7.17 13.26
C LYS A 295 -17.63 -8.11 12.52
N VAL A 296 -16.35 -8.14 12.89
CA VAL A 296 -15.36 -9.08 12.31
C VAL A 296 -15.73 -10.53 12.61
N ASN A 297 -16.16 -10.83 13.84
CA ASN A 297 -16.58 -12.17 14.26
C ASN A 297 -17.82 -12.68 13.50
N GLN A 298 -18.61 -11.76 12.93
CA GLN A 298 -19.76 -12.08 12.08
C GLN A 298 -19.39 -12.35 10.61
N ILE A 299 -18.13 -12.14 10.21
CA ILE A 299 -17.61 -12.50 8.89
C ILE A 299 -17.19 -13.97 8.94
N ILE A 300 -17.71 -14.77 8.01
CA ILE A 300 -17.45 -16.22 7.98
C ILE A 300 -15.97 -16.45 7.63
N PRO A 301 -15.18 -17.14 8.47
CA PRO A 301 -13.77 -17.37 8.21
C PRO A 301 -13.56 -18.32 7.02
N SER A 302 -12.48 -18.12 6.26
CA SER A 302 -12.18 -18.90 5.05
C SER A 302 -12.18 -20.41 5.27
N ASP A 303 -11.74 -20.89 6.43
CA ASP A 303 -11.71 -22.33 6.74
C ASP A 303 -13.12 -22.93 6.82
N GLU A 304 -14.11 -22.17 7.30
CA GLU A 304 -15.51 -22.62 7.33
C GLU A 304 -16.11 -22.70 5.93
N TRP A 305 -15.79 -21.73 5.06
CA TRP A 305 -16.17 -21.81 3.64
C TRP A 305 -15.61 -23.05 2.96
N ILE A 306 -14.32 -23.35 3.17
CA ILE A 306 -13.65 -24.53 2.61
C ILE A 306 -14.32 -25.81 3.13
N ARG A 307 -14.54 -25.91 4.44
CA ARG A 307 -15.15 -27.07 5.08
C ARG A 307 -16.53 -27.36 4.51
N LYS A 308 -17.41 -26.35 4.46
CA LYS A 308 -18.78 -26.50 3.90
C LYS A 308 -18.76 -26.88 2.44
N LYS A 309 -17.91 -26.23 1.62
CA LYS A 309 -17.75 -26.55 0.19
C LYS A 309 -17.35 -28.01 -0.04
N GLN A 310 -16.55 -28.58 0.87
CA GLN A 310 -16.07 -29.96 0.78
C GLN A 310 -17.03 -30.98 1.40
N SER A 311 -17.81 -30.61 2.42
CA SER A 311 -18.64 -31.54 3.18
C SER A 311 -20.12 -31.56 2.79
N ASN A 312 -20.71 -30.42 2.40
CA ASN A 312 -22.13 -30.30 2.09
C ASN A 312 -22.42 -29.13 1.13
N GLU A 313 -22.70 -29.46 -0.14
CA GLU A 313 -22.96 -28.47 -1.20
C GLU A 313 -24.23 -27.63 -0.95
N ASP A 314 -25.28 -28.21 -0.37
CA ASP A 314 -26.54 -27.50 -0.12
C ASP A 314 -26.36 -26.47 1.02
N GLU A 315 -25.70 -26.84 2.12
CA GLU A 315 -25.37 -25.89 3.20
C GLU A 315 -24.41 -24.80 2.73
N TYR A 316 -23.44 -25.14 1.87
CA TYR A 316 -22.55 -24.16 1.26
C TYR A 316 -23.32 -23.16 0.38
N GLN A 317 -24.30 -23.64 -0.38
CA GLN A 317 -25.14 -22.81 -1.22
C GLN A 317 -26.07 -21.89 -0.41
N GLU A 318 -26.61 -22.36 0.71
CA GLU A 318 -27.38 -21.53 1.63
C GLU A 318 -26.50 -20.42 2.23
N MET A 319 -25.34 -20.79 2.75
CA MET A 319 -24.36 -19.88 3.35
C MET A 319 -23.90 -18.77 2.38
N ILE A 320 -23.64 -19.09 1.11
CA ILE A 320 -23.25 -18.07 0.13
C ILE A 320 -24.41 -17.11 -0.17
N ASN A 321 -25.64 -17.61 -0.28
CA ASN A 321 -26.81 -16.76 -0.55
C ASN A 321 -27.09 -15.82 0.64
N ASP A 322 -27.00 -16.33 1.86
CA ASP A 322 -27.17 -15.53 3.08
C ASP A 322 -26.11 -14.42 3.16
N THR A 323 -24.87 -14.73 2.78
CA THR A 323 -23.79 -13.75 2.70
C THR A 323 -24.10 -12.66 1.68
N LEU A 324 -24.54 -13.05 0.48
CA LEU A 324 -24.88 -12.10 -0.59
C LEU A 324 -25.99 -11.14 -0.18
N GLN A 325 -27.01 -11.65 0.52
CA GLN A 325 -28.13 -10.85 1.03
C GLN A 325 -27.70 -9.97 2.20
N LYS A 326 -27.03 -10.54 3.22
CA LYS A 326 -26.58 -9.82 4.42
C LYS A 326 -25.75 -8.58 4.07
N TYR A 327 -24.89 -8.69 3.06
CA TYR A 327 -23.99 -7.61 2.66
C TYR A 327 -24.45 -6.82 1.43
N ASN A 328 -25.69 -7.02 0.95
CA ASN A 328 -26.29 -6.34 -0.20
C ASN A 328 -25.32 -6.27 -1.41
N VAL A 329 -24.76 -7.43 -1.78
CA VAL A 329 -23.63 -7.49 -2.71
C VAL A 329 -24.02 -6.98 -4.10
N LEU A 330 -25.23 -7.28 -4.58
CA LEU A 330 -25.72 -6.81 -5.87
C LEU A 330 -25.87 -5.30 -5.92
N GLU A 331 -26.47 -4.71 -4.89
CA GLU A 331 -26.69 -3.28 -4.76
C GLU A 331 -25.35 -2.54 -4.68
N TYR A 332 -24.40 -3.07 -3.91
CA TYR A 332 -23.04 -2.55 -3.85
C TYR A 332 -22.36 -2.56 -5.22
N CYS A 333 -22.37 -3.70 -5.93
CA CYS A 333 -21.76 -3.80 -7.26
C CYS A 333 -22.39 -2.77 -8.23
N SER A 334 -23.72 -2.69 -8.26
CA SER A 334 -24.45 -1.74 -9.12
C SER A 334 -24.13 -0.28 -8.76
N PHE A 335 -23.97 0.03 -7.47
CA PHE A 335 -23.58 1.34 -6.99
C PHE A 335 -22.18 1.71 -7.49
N VAL A 336 -21.17 0.88 -7.28
CA VAL A 336 -19.78 1.17 -7.71
C VAL A 336 -19.70 1.35 -9.23
N ILE A 337 -20.34 0.46 -10.01
CA ILE A 337 -20.40 0.57 -11.47
C ILE A 337 -20.99 1.90 -11.94
N SER A 338 -21.94 2.46 -11.19
CA SER A 338 -22.61 3.70 -11.55
C SER A 338 -21.86 4.97 -11.13
N HIS A 339 -20.95 4.88 -10.15
CA HIS A 339 -20.31 6.04 -9.53
C HIS A 339 -18.79 6.10 -9.74
N THR A 340 -18.20 5.10 -10.41
CA THR A 340 -16.76 5.07 -10.68
C THR A 340 -16.47 5.42 -12.14
N TYR A 341 -15.76 6.53 -12.36
CA TYR A 341 -15.49 7.07 -13.70
C TYR A 341 -14.74 6.09 -14.62
N CYS A 342 -13.71 5.41 -14.13
CA CYS A 342 -12.92 4.50 -14.97
C CYS A 342 -13.75 3.32 -15.53
N LEU A 343 -14.91 3.03 -14.95
CA LEU A 343 -15.84 1.98 -15.39
C LEU A 343 -16.89 2.49 -16.40
N GLN A 344 -16.94 3.79 -16.71
CA GLN A 344 -18.01 4.40 -17.52
C GLN A 344 -18.22 3.70 -18.86
N ARG A 345 -17.13 3.26 -19.51
CA ARG A 345 -17.17 2.62 -20.84
C ARG A 345 -17.80 1.22 -20.81
N ARG A 346 -17.76 0.55 -19.65
CA ARG A 346 -18.35 -0.77 -19.44
C ARG A 346 -19.62 -0.74 -18.60
N ARG A 347 -20.07 0.43 -18.16
CA ARG A 347 -21.23 0.57 -17.26
C ARG A 347 -22.45 -0.20 -17.77
N SER A 348 -22.81 -0.04 -19.03
CA SER A 348 -24.00 -0.68 -19.62
C SER A 348 -23.90 -2.20 -19.62
N ILE A 349 -22.76 -2.77 -20.02
CA ILE A 349 -22.56 -4.22 -20.05
C ILE A 349 -22.48 -4.81 -18.64
N LEU A 350 -21.84 -4.12 -17.69
CA LEU A 350 -21.73 -4.58 -16.32
C LEU A 350 -23.09 -4.58 -15.61
N GLN A 351 -23.93 -3.56 -15.81
CA GLN A 351 -25.29 -3.53 -15.28
C GLN A 351 -26.15 -4.66 -15.86
N LEU A 352 -26.08 -4.89 -17.18
CA LEU A 352 -26.78 -5.99 -17.84
C LEU A 352 -26.36 -7.36 -17.27
N ILE A 353 -25.08 -7.54 -16.96
CA ILE A 353 -24.58 -8.77 -16.32
C ILE A 353 -25.21 -8.95 -14.93
N LEU A 354 -25.28 -7.90 -14.10
CA LEU A 354 -25.95 -7.99 -12.80
C LEU A 354 -27.44 -8.33 -12.95
N ASP A 355 -28.11 -7.82 -13.98
CA ASP A 355 -29.49 -8.17 -14.27
C ASP A 355 -29.64 -9.66 -14.60
N TYR A 356 -28.74 -10.27 -15.37
CA TYR A 356 -28.80 -11.72 -15.63
C TYR A 356 -28.67 -12.54 -14.35
N TYR A 357 -27.79 -12.16 -13.42
CA TYR A 357 -27.72 -12.80 -12.11
C TYR A 357 -29.04 -12.69 -11.34
N LYS A 358 -29.60 -11.47 -11.29
CA LYS A 358 -30.83 -11.16 -10.57
C LYS A 358 -32.04 -11.95 -11.07
N HIS A 359 -32.12 -12.19 -12.39
CA HIS A 359 -33.21 -12.96 -13.01
C HIS A 359 -32.98 -14.48 -13.02
N GLY A 360 -31.87 -14.96 -12.45
CA GLY A 360 -31.56 -16.40 -12.39
C GLY A 360 -30.97 -16.98 -13.69
N GLU A 361 -30.58 -16.12 -14.64
CA GLU A 361 -29.93 -16.49 -15.91
C GLU A 361 -28.44 -16.77 -15.70
N TYR A 362 -28.13 -17.69 -14.79
CA TYR A 362 -26.77 -17.92 -14.29
C TYR A 362 -25.77 -18.35 -15.38
N LEU A 363 -26.22 -19.11 -16.37
CA LEU A 363 -25.36 -19.53 -17.48
C LEU A 363 -24.85 -18.33 -18.28
N VAL A 364 -25.75 -17.38 -18.61
CA VAL A 364 -25.41 -16.16 -19.34
C VAL A 364 -24.53 -15.27 -18.47
N PHE A 365 -24.88 -15.13 -17.19
CA PHE A 365 -24.08 -14.40 -16.22
C PHE A 365 -22.64 -14.93 -16.16
N ILE A 366 -22.43 -16.24 -15.96
CA ILE A 366 -21.10 -16.86 -15.81
C ILE A 366 -20.23 -16.56 -17.04
N ASN A 367 -20.78 -16.76 -18.25
CA ASN A 367 -20.04 -16.57 -19.49
C ASN A 367 -19.60 -15.11 -19.69
N LEU A 368 -20.43 -14.15 -19.29
CA LEU A 368 -20.12 -12.73 -19.42
C LEU A 368 -19.27 -12.19 -18.26
N ALA A 369 -19.55 -12.60 -17.02
CA ALA A 369 -18.88 -12.14 -15.81
C ALA A 369 -17.39 -12.48 -15.84
N VAL A 370 -17.05 -13.70 -16.25
CA VAL A 370 -15.65 -14.14 -16.38
C VAL A 370 -14.84 -13.21 -17.30
N LEU A 371 -15.42 -12.86 -18.46
CA LEU A 371 -14.78 -11.96 -19.42
C LEU A 371 -14.68 -10.53 -18.86
N GLN A 372 -15.73 -10.06 -18.19
CA GLN A 372 -15.74 -8.70 -17.65
C GLN A 372 -14.85 -8.53 -16.43
N ILE A 373 -14.62 -9.56 -15.60
CA ILE A 373 -13.64 -9.49 -14.50
C ILE A 373 -12.23 -9.17 -15.04
N GLU A 374 -11.81 -9.80 -16.14
CA GLU A 374 -10.55 -9.44 -16.81
C GLU A 374 -10.58 -7.99 -17.36
N GLY A 375 -11.73 -7.59 -17.91
CA GLY A 375 -11.96 -6.21 -18.36
C GLY A 375 -11.86 -5.17 -17.24
N LEU A 376 -12.41 -5.47 -16.06
CA LEU A 376 -12.34 -4.62 -14.87
C LEU A 376 -10.90 -4.44 -14.40
N PHE A 377 -10.10 -5.51 -14.36
CA PHE A 377 -8.68 -5.39 -14.05
C PHE A 377 -7.94 -4.52 -15.07
N LYS A 378 -8.23 -4.65 -16.37
CA LYS A 378 -7.64 -3.78 -17.38
C LYS A 378 -7.96 -2.31 -17.11
N ASP A 379 -9.23 -1.99 -16.84
CA ASP A 379 -9.65 -0.62 -16.59
C ASP A 379 -9.02 -0.07 -15.30
N LEU A 380 -8.97 -0.87 -14.22
CA LEU A 380 -8.27 -0.53 -12.98
C LEU A 380 -6.78 -0.25 -13.21
N PHE A 381 -6.06 -1.13 -13.90
CA PHE A 381 -4.62 -0.97 -14.11
C PHE A 381 -4.27 0.22 -15.00
N ILE A 382 -5.10 0.52 -16.01
CA ILE A 382 -4.92 1.73 -16.81
C ILE A 382 -5.14 2.99 -15.98
N ASP A 383 -6.16 2.99 -15.11
CA ASP A 383 -6.48 4.13 -14.26
C ASP A 383 -5.44 4.32 -13.15
N ALA A 384 -5.06 3.25 -12.44
CA ALA A 384 -4.09 3.31 -11.34
C ALA A 384 -2.68 3.74 -11.78
N ASN A 385 -2.32 3.57 -13.07
CA ASN A 385 -1.01 3.92 -13.60
C ASN A 385 -1.08 5.11 -14.59
N ILE A 386 -2.01 6.05 -14.39
CA ILE A 386 -2.06 7.29 -15.19
C ILE A 386 -0.72 8.04 -15.13
N GLY A 387 -0.04 8.06 -13.97
CA GLY A 387 1.27 8.68 -13.81
C GLY A 387 2.32 8.17 -14.81
N ASP A 388 2.41 6.84 -14.99
CA ASP A 388 3.34 6.23 -15.96
C ASP A 388 3.01 6.62 -17.41
N ARG A 389 1.72 6.76 -17.71
CA ARG A 389 1.25 7.17 -19.04
C ARG A 389 1.53 8.65 -19.31
N LEU A 390 1.46 9.51 -18.29
CA LEU A 390 1.82 10.93 -18.40
C LEU A 390 3.30 11.14 -18.75
N VAL A 391 4.17 10.19 -18.41
CA VAL A 391 5.60 10.22 -18.77
C VAL A 391 5.94 9.44 -20.06
N GLY A 392 4.93 8.97 -20.80
CA GLY A 392 5.08 8.43 -22.16
C GLY A 392 4.81 6.94 -22.34
N ASN A 393 4.47 6.19 -21.28
CA ASN A 393 4.25 4.75 -21.35
C ASN A 393 2.80 4.40 -21.78
N PHE A 394 2.36 4.86 -22.96
CA PHE A 394 0.96 4.76 -23.38
C PHE A 394 0.47 3.34 -23.70
N ASP A 395 1.38 2.46 -24.14
CA ASP A 395 1.15 1.08 -24.57
C ASP A 395 1.18 0.07 -23.41
N LEU A 396 1.28 0.57 -22.16
CA LEU A 396 1.12 -0.22 -20.94
C LEU A 396 -0.16 -1.08 -21.04
N TYR A 397 0.02 -2.40 -21.10
CA TYR A 397 -1.02 -3.44 -21.10
C TYR A 397 -1.78 -3.70 -22.41
N GLU A 398 -1.43 -3.09 -23.55
CA GLU A 398 -2.19 -3.28 -24.81
C GLU A 398 -2.18 -4.74 -25.32
N SER A 399 -1.05 -5.43 -25.19
CA SER A 399 -0.85 -6.82 -25.68
C SER A 399 -0.79 -7.87 -24.55
N ASP A 400 -1.05 -7.46 -23.32
CA ASP A 400 -0.89 -8.30 -22.15
C ASP A 400 -2.17 -9.06 -21.79
N ASP A 401 -2.02 -10.35 -21.50
CA ASP A 401 -3.05 -11.13 -20.80
C ASP A 401 -3.14 -10.70 -19.32
N LEU A 402 -4.14 -11.23 -18.61
CA LEU A 402 -4.30 -10.93 -17.19
C LEU A 402 -3.03 -11.24 -16.37
N ARG A 403 -2.29 -12.32 -16.71
CA ARG A 403 -1.07 -12.71 -15.98
C ARG A 403 0.03 -11.65 -16.10
N LYS A 404 0.34 -11.22 -17.32
CA LYS A 404 1.34 -10.19 -17.60
C LYS A 404 0.95 -8.83 -17.04
N LYS A 405 -0.35 -8.51 -17.03
CA LYS A 405 -0.86 -7.29 -16.40
C LYS A 405 -0.53 -7.25 -14.91
N PHE A 406 -0.77 -8.33 -14.17
CA PHE A 406 -0.37 -8.40 -12.76
C PHE A 406 1.14 -8.22 -12.56
N ASP A 407 1.97 -8.83 -13.42
CA ASP A 407 3.44 -8.73 -13.30
C ASP A 407 3.99 -7.31 -13.50
N LYS A 408 3.32 -6.51 -14.33
CA LYS A 408 3.70 -5.12 -14.62
C LYS A 408 3.09 -4.09 -13.65
N ASN A 409 2.20 -4.49 -12.74
CA ASN A 409 1.52 -3.59 -11.79
C ASN A 409 2.22 -3.59 -10.43
N THR A 410 3.47 -3.11 -10.37
CA THR A 410 4.23 -3.02 -9.11
C THR A 410 3.74 -1.91 -8.19
N ASN A 411 3.00 -0.93 -8.71
CA ASN A 411 2.50 0.24 -7.98
C ASN A 411 1.28 -0.07 -7.09
N LEU A 412 0.64 -1.22 -7.29
CA LEU A 412 -0.50 -1.68 -6.51
C LEU A 412 -0.02 -2.62 -5.40
N SER A 413 0.61 -2.06 -4.37
CA SER A 413 0.90 -2.77 -3.12
C SER A 413 -0.37 -3.38 -2.54
N ASP A 414 -0.22 -4.49 -1.81
CA ASP A 414 -1.28 -5.15 -1.03
C ASP A 414 -2.32 -5.92 -1.86
N MET A 415 -1.90 -6.46 -3.01
CA MET A 415 -2.71 -7.31 -3.89
C MET A 415 -2.16 -8.74 -4.05
N GLU A 416 -1.37 -9.21 -3.09
CA GLU A 416 -0.72 -10.53 -3.11
C GLU A 416 -1.76 -11.65 -3.24
N GLU A 417 -2.79 -11.62 -2.37
CA GLU A 417 -3.92 -12.56 -2.38
C GLU A 417 -4.71 -12.48 -3.70
N ALA A 418 -4.91 -11.26 -4.22
CA ALA A 418 -5.57 -11.00 -5.49
C ALA A 418 -4.79 -11.64 -6.65
N THR A 419 -3.47 -11.44 -6.63
CA THR A 419 -2.57 -11.91 -7.67
C THR A 419 -2.56 -13.43 -7.68
N ILE A 420 -2.41 -14.07 -6.52
CA ILE A 420 -2.51 -15.53 -6.39
C ILE A 420 -3.82 -16.05 -6.99
N TYR A 421 -4.95 -15.45 -6.62
CA TYR A 421 -6.24 -15.94 -7.07
C TYR A 421 -6.48 -15.68 -8.56
N PHE A 422 -6.41 -14.42 -9.00
CA PHE A 422 -6.82 -14.04 -10.35
C PHE A 422 -5.83 -14.49 -11.42
N LYS A 423 -4.52 -14.51 -11.11
CA LYS A 423 -3.45 -14.93 -12.04
C LYS A 423 -3.42 -16.44 -12.27
N PHE A 424 -3.68 -17.23 -11.22
CA PHE A 424 -3.53 -18.69 -11.27
C PHE A 424 -4.89 -19.40 -11.23
N TYR A 425 -5.64 -19.26 -10.14
CA TYR A 425 -6.89 -20.00 -9.95
C TYR A 425 -7.96 -19.57 -10.96
N PHE A 426 -8.33 -18.29 -10.96
CA PHE A 426 -9.40 -17.77 -11.81
C PHE A 426 -9.10 -18.02 -13.29
N ASN A 427 -7.89 -17.65 -13.74
CA ASN A 427 -7.50 -17.78 -15.14
C ASN A 427 -7.53 -19.24 -15.62
N ASN A 428 -6.96 -20.16 -14.84
CA ASN A 428 -6.77 -21.54 -15.30
C ASN A 428 -7.95 -22.46 -14.99
N LEU A 429 -8.65 -22.26 -13.86
CA LEU A 429 -9.66 -23.18 -13.35
C LEU A 429 -11.10 -22.70 -13.57
N LEU A 430 -11.33 -21.39 -13.73
CA LEU A 430 -12.65 -20.84 -14.03
C LEU A 430 -12.72 -20.35 -15.48
N ARG A 431 -11.90 -19.38 -15.84
CA ARG A 431 -11.97 -18.69 -17.14
C ARG A 431 -11.77 -19.65 -18.31
N ASN A 432 -10.74 -20.48 -18.26
CA ASN A 432 -10.48 -21.45 -19.33
C ASN A 432 -11.60 -22.49 -19.44
N LYS A 433 -12.15 -22.98 -18.32
CA LYS A 433 -13.28 -23.94 -18.36
C LYS A 433 -14.50 -23.33 -19.04
N VAL A 434 -14.85 -22.09 -18.69
CA VAL A 434 -15.97 -21.36 -19.30
C VAL A 434 -15.70 -21.12 -20.79
N ALA A 435 -14.50 -20.67 -21.16
CA ALA A 435 -14.13 -20.41 -22.56
C ALA A 435 -14.16 -21.67 -23.44
N HIS A 436 -13.89 -22.85 -22.88
CA HIS A 436 -13.96 -24.13 -23.60
C HIS A 436 -15.37 -24.75 -23.64
N GLY A 437 -16.38 -24.08 -23.06
CA GLY A 437 -17.76 -24.59 -23.06
C GLY A 437 -17.99 -25.76 -22.11
N ASN A 438 -17.05 -26.05 -21.20
CA ASN A 438 -17.18 -27.08 -20.16
C ASN A 438 -18.06 -26.57 -19.02
N VAL A 439 -19.25 -26.07 -19.36
CA VAL A 439 -20.13 -25.42 -18.40
C VAL A 439 -20.87 -26.47 -17.58
N TYR A 440 -20.91 -26.23 -16.27
CA TYR A 440 -21.49 -27.10 -15.24
C TYR A 440 -22.85 -27.67 -15.66
N SER A 441 -22.99 -28.99 -15.63
CA SER A 441 -24.14 -29.73 -16.16
C SER A 441 -25.42 -29.64 -15.30
N ASN A 442 -25.40 -28.90 -14.18
CA ASN A 442 -26.43 -28.85 -13.15
C ASN A 442 -26.78 -27.38 -12.77
N ILE A 443 -28.07 -27.04 -12.64
CA ILE A 443 -28.56 -25.70 -12.25
C ILE A 443 -28.05 -25.27 -10.85
N LYS A 444 -28.00 -26.19 -9.87
CA LYS A 444 -27.46 -25.89 -8.53
C LYS A 444 -25.99 -25.47 -8.60
N SER A 445 -25.17 -26.20 -9.36
CA SER A 445 -23.76 -25.87 -9.52
C SER A 445 -23.56 -24.57 -10.31
N LEU A 446 -24.43 -24.27 -11.29
CA LEU A 446 -24.44 -22.96 -11.96
C LEU A 446 -24.73 -21.81 -10.98
N LYS A 447 -25.75 -21.93 -10.14
CA LYS A 447 -26.08 -20.88 -9.15
C LYS A 447 -24.91 -20.67 -8.18
N THR A 448 -24.31 -21.75 -7.67
CA THR A 448 -23.17 -21.66 -6.75
C THR A 448 -21.98 -20.95 -7.39
N VAL A 449 -21.61 -21.32 -8.62
CA VAL A 449 -20.50 -20.67 -9.35
C VAL A 449 -20.82 -19.22 -9.68
N ALA A 450 -22.06 -18.92 -10.06
CA ALA A 450 -22.49 -17.54 -10.29
C ALA A 450 -22.37 -16.70 -9.02
N SER A 451 -22.77 -17.24 -7.86
CA SER A 451 -22.62 -16.54 -6.57
C SER A 451 -21.15 -16.31 -6.20
N GLU A 452 -20.27 -17.28 -6.47
CA GLU A 452 -18.81 -17.11 -6.26
C GLU A 452 -18.24 -16.01 -7.17
N LEU A 453 -18.61 -16.01 -8.46
CA LEU A 453 -18.19 -15.00 -9.43
C LEU A 453 -18.75 -13.60 -9.11
N LEU A 454 -19.93 -13.52 -8.51
CA LEU A 454 -20.48 -12.24 -8.04
C LEU A 454 -19.63 -11.66 -6.90
N LEU A 455 -19.14 -12.50 -5.97
CA LEU A 455 -18.19 -12.08 -4.94
C LEU A 455 -16.82 -11.72 -5.54
N ASP A 456 -16.37 -12.43 -6.58
CA ASP A 456 -15.15 -12.04 -7.31
C ASP A 456 -15.31 -10.66 -7.97
N MET A 457 -16.44 -10.42 -8.62
CA MET A 457 -16.77 -9.13 -9.21
C MET A 457 -16.86 -8.03 -8.14
N GLN A 458 -17.48 -8.32 -6.99
CA GLN A 458 -17.50 -7.39 -5.85
C GLN A 458 -16.09 -7.00 -5.43
N TYR A 459 -15.20 -7.97 -5.30
CA TYR A 459 -13.82 -7.72 -4.90
C TYR A 459 -13.08 -6.82 -5.89
N VAL A 460 -13.19 -7.07 -7.21
CA VAL A 460 -12.52 -6.24 -8.21
C VAL A 460 -13.12 -4.84 -8.25
N LEU A 461 -14.45 -4.70 -8.10
CA LEU A 461 -15.11 -3.39 -7.99
C LEU A 461 -14.66 -2.63 -6.74
N TYR A 462 -14.53 -3.32 -5.60
CA TYR A 462 -13.94 -2.76 -4.38
C TYR A 462 -12.52 -2.27 -4.62
N LEU A 463 -11.64 -3.10 -5.17
CA LEU A 463 -10.28 -2.68 -5.53
C LEU A 463 -10.28 -1.47 -6.47
N THR A 464 -11.21 -1.44 -7.43
CA THR A 464 -11.36 -0.33 -8.36
C THR A 464 -11.73 0.96 -7.63
N SER A 465 -12.69 0.92 -6.70
CA SER A 465 -13.05 2.10 -5.91
C SER A 465 -11.93 2.59 -5.00
N GLU A 466 -11.09 1.67 -4.49
CA GLU A 466 -10.00 2.00 -3.57
C GLU A 466 -8.76 2.54 -4.27
N LYS A 467 -8.37 1.92 -5.39
CA LYS A 467 -7.09 2.17 -6.05
C LYS A 467 -7.21 3.09 -7.27
N SER A 468 -8.43 3.42 -7.71
CA SER A 468 -8.66 4.34 -8.84
C SER A 468 -8.06 5.72 -8.58
N GLU A 469 -7.20 6.12 -9.49
CA GLU A 469 -6.51 7.41 -9.49
C GLU A 469 -7.46 8.56 -9.81
N THR A 470 -8.39 8.36 -10.75
CA THR A 470 -9.43 9.36 -11.04
C THR A 470 -10.36 9.56 -9.85
N SER A 471 -10.74 8.49 -9.14
CA SER A 471 -11.55 8.57 -7.92
C SER A 471 -10.81 9.30 -6.79
N LYS A 472 -9.50 9.06 -6.62
CA LYS A 472 -8.65 9.80 -5.68
C LYS A 472 -8.59 11.29 -6.03
N ALA A 473 -8.39 11.64 -7.30
CA ALA A 473 -8.37 13.02 -7.76
C ALA A 473 -9.71 13.75 -7.48
N ILE A 474 -10.85 13.10 -7.76
CA ILE A 474 -12.18 13.64 -7.45
C ILE A 474 -12.36 13.89 -5.95
N SER A 475 -12.01 12.89 -5.12
CA SER A 475 -12.08 13.00 -3.66
C SER A 475 -11.18 14.11 -3.13
N TYR A 476 -9.96 14.22 -3.66
CA TYR A 476 -9.01 15.27 -3.33
C TYR A 476 -9.60 16.67 -3.57
N ILE A 477 -10.18 16.91 -4.75
CA ILE A 477 -10.76 18.22 -5.08
C ILE A 477 -11.91 18.55 -4.12
N LYS A 478 -12.83 17.61 -3.88
CA LYS A 478 -13.96 17.82 -2.95
C LYS A 478 -13.48 18.16 -1.54
N ASN A 479 -12.58 17.33 -1.00
CA ASN A 479 -12.11 17.44 0.37
C ASN A 479 -11.25 18.69 0.57
N THR A 480 -10.38 19.01 -0.40
CA THR A 480 -9.50 20.19 -0.30
C THR A 480 -10.30 21.48 -0.34
N VAL A 481 -11.26 21.61 -1.26
CA VAL A 481 -12.11 22.81 -1.31
C VAL A 481 -12.96 22.94 -0.04
N SER A 482 -13.55 21.84 0.43
CA SER A 482 -14.28 21.81 1.69
C SER A 482 -13.41 22.25 2.86
N TRP A 483 -12.18 21.72 2.97
CA TRP A 483 -11.22 22.08 4.03
C TRP A 483 -10.74 23.53 3.96
N LEU A 484 -10.51 24.07 2.77
CA LEU A 484 -10.15 25.48 2.60
C LEU A 484 -11.28 26.39 3.07
N GLU A 485 -12.51 26.06 2.71
CA GLU A 485 -13.69 26.86 3.00
C GLU A 485 -14.26 26.65 4.40
N PHE A 486 -13.90 25.53 5.04
CA PHE A 486 -14.19 25.27 6.43
C PHE A 486 -13.56 26.38 7.30
N SER A 487 -14.43 27.27 7.76
CA SER A 487 -14.07 28.48 8.49
C SER A 487 -14.81 28.49 9.82
N PHE A 488 -14.06 28.55 10.92
CA PHE A 488 -14.57 29.10 12.18
C PHE A 488 -14.96 30.57 11.94
N GLU A 489 -16.06 31.03 12.53
CA GLU A 489 -16.80 32.30 12.29
C GLU A 489 -16.00 33.63 12.47
N LYS A 490 -14.80 33.79 11.90
CA LYS A 490 -13.94 34.98 12.08
C LYS A 490 -13.67 35.78 10.79
N PRO A 491 -13.41 37.10 10.89
CA PRO A 491 -13.32 38.03 9.75
C PRO A 491 -12.11 37.86 8.80
N GLN A 492 -11.12 37.00 9.09
CA GLN A 492 -9.90 36.81 8.29
C GLN A 492 -9.98 35.59 7.32
N LYS A 493 -11.11 35.40 6.63
CA LYS A 493 -11.37 34.20 5.82
C LYS A 493 -10.34 33.96 4.70
N LYS A 494 -9.93 35.00 3.96
CA LYS A 494 -9.02 34.87 2.80
C LYS A 494 -7.57 34.59 3.17
N GLU A 495 -6.99 35.32 4.12
CA GLU A 495 -5.60 35.09 4.57
C GLU A 495 -5.41 33.67 5.13
N ASN A 496 -6.40 33.15 5.86
CA ASN A 496 -6.37 31.78 6.36
C ASN A 496 -6.39 30.74 5.24
N ILE A 497 -7.18 30.97 4.17
CA ILE A 497 -7.17 30.13 2.97
C ILE A 497 -5.79 30.16 2.30
N TYR A 498 -5.17 31.33 2.15
CA TYR A 498 -3.85 31.46 1.56
C TYR A 498 -2.75 30.80 2.39
N LEU A 499 -2.81 30.92 3.72
CA LEU A 499 -1.88 30.23 4.62
C LEU A 499 -2.01 28.71 4.51
N LYS A 500 -3.26 28.20 4.46
CA LYS A 500 -3.57 26.78 4.23
C LYS A 500 -3.01 26.28 2.89
N LEU A 501 -3.21 27.04 1.82
CA LEU A 501 -2.69 26.73 0.48
C LEU A 501 -1.16 26.76 0.44
N LEU A 502 -0.52 27.73 1.07
CA LEU A 502 0.94 27.80 1.17
C LEU A 502 1.50 26.58 1.91
N ASN A 503 0.92 26.21 3.05
CA ASN A 503 1.28 24.99 3.80
C ASN A 503 1.16 23.73 2.92
N LYS A 504 0.06 23.62 2.17
CA LYS A 504 -0.20 22.48 1.30
C LYS A 504 0.79 22.42 0.13
N LEU A 505 1.02 23.54 -0.55
CA LEU A 505 2.04 23.65 -1.60
C LEU A 505 3.45 23.43 -1.09
N ASN A 506 3.71 23.61 0.20
CA ASN A 506 5.01 23.30 0.79
C ASN A 506 5.15 21.82 1.18
N GLY A 507 4.05 21.04 1.16
CA GLY A 507 4.07 19.65 1.58
C GLY A 507 4.12 19.49 3.10
N ASN A 508 3.73 20.53 3.85
CA ASN A 508 3.72 20.52 5.31
C ASN A 508 2.40 20.00 5.90
N VAL A 509 1.46 19.59 5.03
CA VAL A 509 0.16 19.08 5.45
C VAL A 509 0.24 17.57 5.50
N ILE A 510 0.08 17.03 6.72
CA ILE A 510 -0.15 15.62 6.93
C ILE A 510 -1.55 15.32 6.41
N THR A 511 -1.61 14.40 5.45
CA THR A 511 -2.86 13.84 4.95
C THR A 511 -2.99 12.44 5.51
N GLU A 512 -4.14 12.15 6.11
CA GLU A 512 -4.54 10.81 6.47
C GLU A 512 -5.41 10.24 5.34
N HIS A 513 -4.99 9.13 4.75
CA HIS A 513 -5.81 8.38 3.82
C HIS A 513 -5.85 6.91 4.22
N LYS A 514 -7.01 6.47 4.73
CA LYS A 514 -7.35 5.06 5.01
C LYS A 514 -6.24 4.31 5.76
N GLY A 515 -5.74 4.89 6.86
CA GLY A 515 -4.73 4.27 7.73
C GLY A 515 -3.28 4.66 7.45
N ASN A 516 -3.00 5.39 6.36
CA ASN A 516 -1.67 5.97 6.11
C ASN A 516 -1.67 7.45 6.49
N VAL A 517 -0.82 7.81 7.45
CA VAL A 517 -0.58 9.19 7.89
C VAL A 517 0.76 9.62 7.32
N GLY A 518 0.75 10.59 6.39
CA GLY A 518 1.98 11.05 5.74
C GLY A 518 1.82 12.38 5.03
N TYR A 519 2.94 12.96 4.59
CA TYR A 519 2.93 14.17 3.78
C TYR A 519 2.46 13.85 2.35
N GLY A 520 1.51 14.61 1.83
CA GLY A 520 0.95 14.40 0.49
C GLY A 520 1.96 14.67 -0.64
N ASP A 521 1.87 13.90 -1.73
CA ASP A 521 2.65 14.17 -2.95
C ASP A 521 2.04 15.36 -3.71
N VAL A 522 2.54 16.55 -3.40
CA VAL A 522 2.06 17.79 -4.00
C VAL A 522 2.27 17.85 -5.51
N GLN A 523 3.23 17.10 -6.09
CA GLN A 523 3.38 17.05 -7.54
C GLN A 523 2.18 16.34 -8.18
N GLN A 524 1.77 15.21 -7.59
CA GLN A 524 0.56 14.50 -7.99
C GLN A 524 -0.69 15.37 -7.82
N GLU A 525 -0.80 16.12 -6.71
CA GLU A 525 -1.90 17.04 -6.48
C GLU A 525 -2.00 18.15 -7.55
N LEU A 526 -0.87 18.70 -8.00
CA LEU A 526 -0.85 19.68 -9.09
C LEU A 526 -1.29 19.07 -10.42
N TYR A 527 -0.96 17.81 -10.69
CA TYR A 527 -1.49 17.11 -11.86
C TYR A 527 -3.01 16.98 -11.79
N TRP A 528 -3.56 16.60 -10.64
CA TRP A 528 -5.01 16.53 -10.46
C TRP A 528 -5.68 17.89 -10.70
N ILE A 529 -5.07 18.99 -10.24
CA ILE A 529 -5.65 20.33 -10.42
C ILE A 529 -5.54 20.80 -11.87
N PHE A 530 -4.37 20.74 -12.49
CA PHE A 530 -4.10 21.47 -13.73
C PHE A 530 -4.16 20.63 -15.02
N ASN A 531 -4.03 19.30 -14.95
CA ASN A 531 -3.97 18.46 -16.14
C ASN A 531 -5.37 18.20 -16.73
N LEU A 532 -5.54 18.47 -18.03
CA LEU A 532 -6.81 18.30 -18.77
C LEU A 532 -7.26 16.84 -18.85
N TYR A 533 -6.36 15.86 -18.63
CA TYR A 533 -6.71 14.45 -18.61
C TYR A 533 -7.88 14.12 -17.67
N TYR A 534 -7.99 14.83 -16.55
CA TYR A 534 -9.02 14.59 -15.54
C TYR A 534 -10.36 15.31 -15.82
N ASP A 535 -10.46 16.15 -16.86
CA ASP A 535 -11.64 16.98 -17.11
C ASP A 535 -12.92 16.15 -17.29
N GLU A 536 -12.84 15.04 -18.04
CA GLU A 536 -13.96 14.12 -18.23
C GLU A 536 -14.39 13.47 -16.90
N ALA A 537 -13.43 13.11 -16.03
CA ALA A 537 -13.72 12.53 -14.71
C ALA A 537 -14.40 13.54 -13.78
N TYR A 538 -13.98 14.80 -13.84
CA TYR A 538 -14.58 15.89 -13.09
C TYR A 538 -15.97 16.27 -13.58
N ALA A 539 -16.19 16.24 -14.89
CA ALA A 539 -17.52 16.42 -15.47
C ALA A 539 -18.46 15.29 -15.06
N PHE A 540 -17.99 14.03 -15.13
CA PHE A 540 -18.75 12.86 -14.70
C PHE A 540 -19.19 12.94 -13.23
N SER A 541 -18.34 13.48 -12.36
CA SER A 541 -18.59 13.56 -10.91
C SER A 541 -19.15 14.90 -10.44
N GLU A 542 -19.47 15.79 -11.38
CA GLU A 542 -20.02 17.14 -11.12
C GLU A 542 -19.11 18.01 -10.21
N VAL A 543 -17.78 17.88 -10.33
CA VAL A 543 -16.80 18.64 -9.52
C VAL A 543 -15.99 19.67 -10.30
N THR A 544 -16.31 19.90 -11.57
CA THR A 544 -15.57 20.87 -12.42
C THR A 544 -15.52 22.27 -11.81
N SER A 545 -16.61 22.74 -11.19
CA SER A 545 -16.65 24.05 -10.53
C SER A 545 -15.71 24.13 -9.31
N LEU A 546 -15.65 23.07 -8.50
CA LEU A 546 -14.75 22.97 -7.35
C LEU A 546 -13.29 22.97 -7.80
N ARG A 547 -12.96 22.20 -8.86
CA ARG A 547 -11.63 22.20 -9.45
C ARG A 547 -11.24 23.58 -9.99
N ASN A 548 -12.15 24.27 -10.69
CA ASN A 548 -11.89 25.60 -11.22
C ASN A 548 -11.65 26.61 -10.10
N LYS A 549 -12.32 26.47 -8.95
CA LYS A 549 -12.06 27.28 -7.75
C LYS A 549 -10.65 27.09 -7.20
N MET A 550 -10.13 25.86 -7.21
CA MET A 550 -8.74 25.58 -6.84
C MET A 550 -7.75 26.28 -7.79
N ILE A 551 -8.02 26.23 -9.10
CA ILE A 551 -7.22 26.94 -10.10
C ILE A 551 -7.27 28.46 -9.84
N GLU A 552 -8.45 29.01 -9.59
CA GLU A 552 -8.63 30.44 -9.29
C GLU A 552 -7.76 30.87 -8.10
N TYR A 553 -7.81 30.13 -6.98
CA TYR A 553 -6.96 30.44 -5.83
C TYR A 553 -5.47 30.41 -6.18
N LEU A 554 -5.01 29.32 -6.81
CA LEU A 554 -3.60 29.08 -7.13
C LEU A 554 -3.06 29.94 -8.27
N THR A 555 -3.92 30.61 -9.02
CA THR A 555 -3.53 31.52 -10.11
C THR A 555 -3.86 32.99 -9.80
N SER A 556 -4.43 33.30 -8.63
CA SER A 556 -4.78 34.67 -8.25
C SER A 556 -3.57 35.52 -7.86
N CYS A 557 -3.56 36.80 -8.27
CA CYS A 557 -2.54 37.75 -7.82
C CYS A 557 -2.55 37.95 -6.30
N GLU A 558 -3.73 37.91 -5.67
CA GLU A 558 -3.91 38.07 -4.22
C GLU A 558 -3.13 37.00 -3.43
N PHE A 559 -3.26 35.74 -3.84
CA PHE A 559 -2.53 34.62 -3.22
C PHE A 559 -1.01 34.78 -3.36
N TRP A 560 -0.52 35.08 -4.57
CA TRP A 560 0.92 35.19 -4.80
C TRP A 560 1.54 36.44 -4.17
N ASN A 561 0.79 37.52 -4.02
CA ASN A 561 1.21 38.67 -3.22
C ASN A 561 1.38 38.27 -1.75
N PHE A 562 0.42 37.53 -1.18
CA PHE A 562 0.52 37.00 0.19
C PHE A 562 1.77 36.12 0.36
N VAL A 563 2.01 35.19 -0.56
CA VAL A 563 3.19 34.31 -0.54
C VAL A 563 4.48 35.12 -0.63
N GLY A 564 4.55 36.10 -1.54
CA GLY A 564 5.70 37.00 -1.68
C GLY A 564 5.99 37.78 -0.40
N SER A 565 4.96 38.35 0.24
CA SER A 565 5.11 39.03 1.53
C SER A 565 5.59 38.07 2.62
N TYR A 566 5.07 36.85 2.67
CA TYR A 566 5.50 35.83 3.64
C TYR A 566 7.00 35.51 3.50
N ILE A 567 7.46 35.27 2.26
CA ILE A 567 8.86 34.96 1.92
C ILE A 567 9.79 36.11 2.31
N MET A 568 9.43 37.36 2.05
CA MET A 568 10.26 38.52 2.39
C MET A 568 10.50 38.66 3.91
N THR A 569 9.57 38.17 4.72
CA THR A 569 9.66 38.19 6.19
C THR A 569 10.11 36.85 6.79
N TYR A 570 10.41 35.85 5.96
CA TYR A 570 10.74 34.50 6.42
C TYR A 570 12.17 34.43 6.94
N ASP A 571 12.32 34.00 8.19
CA ASP A 571 13.61 33.69 8.81
C ASP A 571 13.77 32.16 8.91
N PRO A 572 14.71 31.54 8.17
CA PRO A 572 14.97 30.10 8.23
C PRO A 572 15.36 29.59 9.64
N THR A 573 15.81 30.49 10.52
CA THR A 573 16.22 30.15 11.90
C THR A 573 15.07 30.23 12.90
N ASP A 574 13.91 30.77 12.51
CA ASP A 574 12.72 30.83 13.35
C ASP A 574 12.02 29.48 13.44
N ILE A 575 12.20 28.80 14.58
CA ILE A 575 11.53 27.53 14.89
C ILE A 575 10.00 27.67 15.03
N TRP A 576 9.48 28.89 15.20
CA TRP A 576 8.05 29.20 15.34
C TRP A 576 7.40 29.71 14.05
N ALA A 577 8.11 29.68 12.92
CA ALA A 577 7.55 30.05 11.64
C ALA A 577 6.24 29.28 11.36
N LYS A 578 5.18 30.01 11.00
CA LYS A 578 3.84 29.44 10.77
C LYS A 578 3.83 28.38 9.64
N VAL A 579 4.74 28.54 8.69
CA VAL A 579 5.05 27.62 7.58
C VAL A 579 6.56 27.60 7.42
N LYS A 580 7.19 26.44 7.58
CA LYS A 580 8.58 26.24 7.16
C LYS A 580 8.61 26.08 5.65
N ILE A 581 9.49 26.79 4.95
CA ILE A 581 9.61 26.66 3.50
C ILE A 581 10.57 25.51 3.18
N ASP A 582 10.14 24.61 2.29
CA ASP A 582 10.90 23.44 1.86
C ASP A 582 11.47 23.63 0.44
N ASN A 583 12.57 22.96 0.12
CA ASN A 583 13.21 23.06 -1.19
C ASN A 583 12.29 22.59 -2.34
N CYS A 584 11.38 21.64 -2.09
CA CYS A 584 10.38 21.21 -3.05
C CYS A 584 9.35 22.30 -3.39
N PHE A 585 9.21 23.37 -2.59
CA PHE A 585 8.31 24.48 -2.93
C PHE A 585 8.77 25.22 -4.20
N LYS A 586 10.08 25.35 -4.42
CA LYS A 586 10.64 26.03 -5.60
C LYS A 586 10.20 25.37 -6.91
N SER A 587 10.25 24.04 -6.99
CA SER A 587 9.83 23.31 -8.20
C SER A 587 8.33 23.48 -8.48
N ARG A 588 7.52 23.55 -7.42
CA ARG A 588 6.05 23.73 -7.52
C ARG A 588 5.67 25.12 -8.01
N VAL A 589 6.34 26.17 -7.52
CA VAL A 589 6.16 27.53 -8.04
C VAL A 589 6.50 27.61 -9.53
N LYS A 590 7.60 26.97 -9.96
CA LYS A 590 7.98 26.89 -11.37
C LYS A 590 6.93 26.17 -12.22
N ALA A 591 6.36 25.08 -11.72
CA ALA A 591 5.29 24.36 -12.41
C ALA A 591 4.03 25.23 -12.62
N ILE A 592 3.56 25.91 -11.56
CA ILE A 592 2.39 26.80 -11.65
C ILE A 592 2.70 28.01 -12.56
N MET A 593 3.92 28.56 -12.50
CA MET A 593 4.36 29.63 -13.40
C MET A 593 4.31 29.19 -14.88
N GLY A 594 4.71 27.96 -15.19
CA GLY A 594 4.59 27.38 -16.52
C GLY A 594 3.15 27.32 -17.02
N TYR A 595 2.21 26.95 -16.15
CA TYR A 595 0.78 26.95 -16.45
C TYR A 595 0.24 28.38 -16.66
N VAL A 596 0.52 29.30 -15.74
CA VAL A 596 0.10 30.71 -15.78
C VAL A 596 0.62 31.42 -17.04
N SER A 597 1.88 31.15 -17.41
CA SER A 597 2.51 31.67 -18.63
C SER A 597 1.82 31.16 -19.89
N SER A 598 1.65 29.83 -20.00
CA SER A 598 1.00 29.19 -21.15
C SER A 598 -0.44 29.68 -21.37
N ASN A 599 -1.14 30.00 -20.28
CA ASN A 599 -2.53 30.48 -20.29
C ASN A 599 -2.65 32.01 -20.26
N LYS A 600 -1.54 32.77 -20.36
CA LYS A 600 -1.51 34.24 -20.39
C LYS A 600 -2.28 34.91 -19.24
N MET A 601 -2.14 34.37 -18.03
CA MET A 601 -2.84 34.89 -16.85
C MET A 601 -2.12 36.11 -16.24
N ASP A 602 -2.90 37.03 -15.66
CA ASP A 602 -2.40 38.32 -15.13
C ASP A 602 -1.40 38.18 -13.97
N SER A 603 -1.42 37.05 -13.26
CA SER A 603 -0.55 36.77 -12.10
C SER A 603 0.90 36.44 -12.46
N LEU A 604 1.24 36.30 -13.75
CA LEU A 604 2.57 35.90 -14.20
C LEU A 604 3.68 36.78 -13.61
N GLN A 605 3.51 38.11 -13.65
CA GLN A 605 4.52 39.04 -13.14
C GLN A 605 4.70 38.92 -11.63
N THR A 606 3.63 38.65 -10.89
CA THR A 606 3.69 38.41 -9.45
C THR A 606 4.42 37.11 -9.13
N LEU A 607 4.13 36.00 -9.84
CA LEU A 607 4.85 34.73 -9.65
C LEU A 607 6.34 34.86 -9.98
N ILE A 608 6.70 35.59 -11.04
CA ILE A 608 8.11 35.80 -11.40
C ILE A 608 8.86 36.45 -10.23
N ARG A 609 8.27 37.46 -9.59
CA ARG A 609 8.86 38.10 -8.40
C ARG A 609 8.96 37.14 -7.22
N VAL A 610 7.92 36.37 -6.93
CA VAL A 610 7.93 35.34 -5.87
C VAL A 610 9.05 34.32 -6.11
N ASN A 611 9.17 33.82 -7.34
CA ASN A 611 10.22 32.88 -7.70
C ASN A 611 11.62 33.49 -7.53
N GLN A 612 11.82 34.76 -7.92
CA GLN A 612 13.09 35.45 -7.71
C GLN A 612 13.44 35.60 -6.22
N GLU A 613 12.47 35.90 -5.35
CA GLU A 613 12.71 35.96 -3.90
C GLU A 613 12.99 34.57 -3.31
N LEU A 614 12.32 33.51 -3.79
CA LEU A 614 12.61 32.14 -3.37
C LEU A 614 14.02 31.68 -3.74
N GLU A 615 14.54 32.07 -4.91
CA GLU A 615 15.91 31.72 -5.33
C GLU A 615 16.98 32.40 -4.45
N LYS A 616 16.64 33.51 -3.78
CA LYS A 616 17.54 34.18 -2.82
C LYS A 616 17.56 33.51 -1.45
N LEU A 617 16.53 32.73 -1.11
CA LEU A 617 16.52 31.97 0.14
C LEU A 617 17.50 30.78 0.02
N HIS A 618 18.52 30.80 0.88
CA HIS A 618 19.38 29.65 1.17
C HIS A 618 18.61 28.71 2.11
N ILE A 619 17.86 27.76 1.52
CA ILE A 619 17.04 26.75 2.21
C ILE A 619 17.69 25.38 2.06
#